data_AF-A0A554KS77-F1
#
_entry.id   AF-A0A554KS77-F1
#
_cell.length_a   1.000
_cell.length_b   1.000
_cell.length_c   1.000
_cell.angle_alpha   90.00
_cell.angle_beta   90.00
_cell.angle_gamma   90.00
#
_symmetry.space_group_name_H-M   'P 1'
#
loop_
_entity.id
_entity.type
_entity.pdbx_description
1 polymer ?
#
loop_
_entity_poly.entity_id
_entity_poly.type
_entity_poly.pdbx_seq_one_letter_code
_entity_poly.pdbx_strand_id
1 'polypeptide(L)'
;MQTTLQKKIMRGLVWAIPVVVYVIFAPTAFAAFISPSGSVYPGASYSVNESVSNSGASAITVHNDWFYKVNGGGWNSWCSQDNTVPASGSITVSCGSTGAAAGTIMEFQVNTWKGWDVTWSNTGFTVQSPPVSVSASLSPTGDIYPGTHLVLTGSVSGSGYAGTNQWTLNNNNWFSPGSGNGSFRYEWDAGTALGTYSLGLCANNGDGPCASAGTVQVVNPPPPATYSLSISTSGSGSVFCNGSSCASSYQSGTSVTLSASPSSGYIFSGWSGDCSGTGSCSLTMNSNKSVTASFAAIPTYMLVTSVGNGSGSLSGAGSSLRPQVFLIQLTASRSITTAAHTLLGHQLTRPGAVSVRLPRCPVTRRQASRPQTAEPPTGAAI
;
A
#
# COMPACT_ATOMS: atom_id res chain seq x y z
N MET A 1 -19.14 113.58 -47.79
CA MET A 1 -19.60 114.31 -49.00
C MET A 1 -19.46 113.33 -50.16
N GLN A 2 -20.42 112.96 -51.03
CA GLN A 2 -21.87 113.18 -51.22
C GLN A 2 -22.39 111.96 -52.06
N THR A 3 -23.65 111.48 -52.07
CA THR A 3 -24.88 111.78 -51.32
C THR A 3 -25.86 110.59 -51.39
N THR A 4 -26.74 110.45 -50.38
CA THR A 4 -28.01 109.69 -50.38
C THR A 4 -29.00 110.30 -51.43
N LEU A 5 -30.12 109.73 -51.91
CA LEU A 5 -31.08 108.71 -51.47
C LEU A 5 -32.09 108.46 -52.65
N GLN A 6 -32.69 107.27 -52.79
CA GLN A 6 -34.16 107.06 -52.84
C GLN A 6 -34.60 105.70 -53.37
N LYS A 7 -35.64 105.16 -52.71
CA LYS A 7 -36.28 103.87 -53.00
C LYS A 7 -36.99 103.89 -54.36
N LYS A 8 -36.85 102.80 -55.12
CA LYS A 8 -37.92 102.33 -56.02
C LYS A 8 -38.21 100.87 -55.73
N ILE A 9 -39.27 100.63 -54.95
CA ILE A 9 -39.73 99.28 -54.62
C ILE A 9 -40.34 98.68 -55.89
N MET A 10 -39.65 97.73 -56.51
CA MET A 10 -40.26 96.82 -57.47
C MET A 10 -40.30 95.42 -56.86
N ARG A 11 -41.51 94.89 -56.71
CA ARG A 11 -41.77 93.54 -56.20
C ARG A 11 -41.40 92.50 -57.26
N GLY A 12 -40.13 92.12 -57.31
CA GLY A 12 -39.72 90.89 -57.99
C GLY A 12 -40.14 89.68 -57.15
N LEU A 13 -40.75 88.67 -57.77
CA LEU A 13 -40.98 87.38 -57.11
C LEU A 13 -39.63 86.77 -56.73
N VAL A 14 -39.31 86.76 -55.44
CA VAL A 14 -38.25 85.91 -54.91
C VAL A 14 -38.78 84.49 -54.95
N TRP A 15 -38.40 83.74 -55.99
CA TRP A 15 -38.46 82.28 -55.95
C TRP A 15 -37.44 81.84 -54.90
N ALA A 16 -37.89 81.70 -53.66
CA ALA A 16 -37.16 80.99 -52.64
C ALA A 16 -37.08 79.52 -53.07
N ILE A 17 -36.01 79.16 -53.78
CA ILE A 17 -35.63 77.77 -53.95
C ILE A 17 -35.36 77.27 -52.53
N PRO A 18 -36.14 76.32 -51.99
CA PRO A 18 -35.79 75.71 -50.72
C PRO A 18 -34.51 74.92 -50.97
N VAL A 19 -33.36 75.47 -50.56
CA VAL A 19 -32.14 74.70 -50.44
C VAL A 19 -32.37 73.75 -49.28
N VAL A 20 -32.94 72.59 -49.59
CA VAL A 20 -33.00 71.46 -48.67
C VAL A 20 -31.56 71.00 -48.50
N VAL A 21 -30.89 71.57 -47.50
CA VAL A 21 -29.62 71.04 -47.00
C VAL A 21 -29.95 69.68 -46.41
N TYR A 22 -29.79 68.63 -47.23
CA TYR A 22 -29.67 67.28 -46.74
C TYR A 22 -28.39 67.22 -45.90
N VAL A 23 -28.52 67.53 -44.61
CA VAL A 23 -27.58 67.03 -43.61
C VAL A 23 -27.77 65.52 -43.61
N ILE A 24 -26.98 64.84 -44.44
CA ILE A 24 -26.92 63.38 -44.44
C ILE A 24 -26.32 63.01 -43.09
N PHE A 25 -27.19 62.68 -42.14
CA PHE A 25 -26.76 62.01 -40.93
C PHE A 25 -26.07 60.71 -41.37
N ALA A 26 -24.76 60.67 -41.23
CA ALA A 26 -24.01 59.43 -41.34
C ALA A 26 -24.55 58.47 -40.28
N PRO A 27 -24.70 57.16 -40.59
CA PRO A 27 -24.99 56.14 -39.57
C PRO A 27 -24.03 56.30 -38.39
N THR A 28 -24.58 56.34 -37.17
CA THR A 28 -23.92 56.97 -36.02
C THR A 28 -23.06 56.02 -35.19
N ALA A 29 -23.16 54.71 -35.41
CA ALA A 29 -22.28 53.71 -34.82
C ALA A 29 -22.20 52.46 -35.70
N PHE A 30 -21.00 51.88 -35.74
CA PHE A 30 -20.69 50.58 -36.34
C PHE A 30 -19.87 49.77 -35.35
N ALA A 31 -20.18 48.48 -35.21
CA ALA A 31 -19.41 47.54 -34.41
C ALA A 31 -19.52 46.13 -34.98
N ALA A 32 -18.39 45.53 -35.33
CA ALA A 32 -18.31 44.15 -35.78
C ALA A 32 -17.98 43.21 -34.59
N PHE A 33 -18.77 42.15 -34.41
CA PHE A 33 -18.61 41.20 -33.32
C PHE A 33 -19.00 39.77 -33.75
N ILE A 34 -18.41 38.77 -33.10
CA ILE A 34 -18.69 37.35 -33.39
C ILE A 34 -19.81 36.84 -32.48
N SER A 35 -20.69 35.98 -33.01
CA SER A 35 -21.66 35.21 -32.22
C SER A 35 -21.54 33.70 -32.50
N PRO A 36 -21.67 32.83 -31.48
CA PRO A 36 -21.75 33.17 -30.05
C PRO A 36 -20.45 33.82 -29.53
N SER A 37 -20.57 34.71 -28.54
CA SER A 37 -19.42 35.38 -27.93
C SER A 37 -18.65 34.41 -27.03
N GLY A 38 -17.39 34.14 -27.34
CA GLY A 38 -16.54 33.23 -26.58
C GLY A 38 -15.49 32.54 -27.46
N SER A 39 -14.93 31.44 -26.97
CA SER A 39 -14.00 30.59 -27.72
C SER A 39 -14.68 29.89 -28.90
N VAL A 40 -14.13 30.09 -30.10
CA VAL A 40 -14.57 29.37 -31.31
C VAL A 40 -13.68 28.16 -31.55
N TYR A 41 -14.27 27.01 -31.86
CA TYR A 41 -13.59 25.73 -32.08
C TYR A 41 -13.73 25.27 -33.55
N PRO A 42 -12.89 24.33 -34.03
CA PRO A 42 -12.97 23.84 -35.40
C PRO A 42 -14.32 23.19 -35.68
N GLY A 43 -14.91 23.52 -36.82
CA GLY A 43 -16.24 23.02 -37.20
C GLY A 43 -17.42 23.62 -36.42
N ALA A 44 -17.18 24.53 -35.47
CA ALA A 44 -18.26 25.27 -34.83
C ALA A 44 -18.85 26.32 -35.78
N SER A 45 -20.18 26.43 -35.84
CA SER A 45 -20.84 27.53 -36.54
C SER A 45 -20.75 28.81 -35.70
N TYR A 46 -20.12 29.83 -36.26
CA TYR A 46 -20.13 31.20 -35.77
C TYR A 46 -20.64 32.14 -36.87
N SER A 47 -21.14 33.30 -36.51
CA SER A 47 -21.43 34.40 -37.43
C SER A 47 -20.57 35.61 -37.10
N VAL A 48 -20.12 36.33 -38.13
CA VAL A 48 -19.61 37.68 -37.97
C VAL A 48 -20.78 38.63 -38.19
N ASN A 49 -21.10 39.39 -37.16
CA ASN A 49 -22.23 40.29 -37.13
C ASN A 49 -21.74 41.73 -37.14
N GLU A 50 -22.48 42.61 -37.78
CA GLU A 50 -22.30 44.05 -37.69
C GLU A 50 -23.60 44.70 -37.19
N SER A 51 -23.48 45.61 -36.23
CA SER A 51 -24.57 46.49 -35.84
C SER A 51 -24.49 47.81 -36.59
N VAL A 52 -25.51 48.12 -37.40
CA VAL A 52 -25.62 49.41 -38.11
C VAL A 52 -26.78 50.20 -37.51
N SER A 53 -26.51 51.42 -37.00
CA SER A 53 -27.54 52.30 -36.43
C SER A 53 -27.87 53.49 -37.35
N ASN A 54 -29.15 53.86 -37.37
CA ASN A 54 -29.65 55.05 -38.06
C ASN A 54 -30.47 55.90 -37.09
N SER A 55 -30.29 57.22 -37.18
CA SER A 55 -30.98 58.23 -36.38
C SER A 55 -31.51 59.36 -37.28
N GLY A 56 -31.92 58.99 -38.49
CA GLY A 56 -32.41 59.90 -39.53
C GLY A 56 -33.94 60.00 -39.58
N ALA A 57 -34.44 60.84 -40.49
CA ALA A 57 -35.88 60.99 -40.72
C ALA A 57 -36.51 59.86 -41.57
N SER A 58 -35.68 59.04 -42.23
CA SER A 58 -36.11 57.97 -43.13
C SER A 58 -35.22 56.74 -43.00
N ALA A 59 -35.75 55.57 -43.38
CA ALA A 59 -34.96 54.36 -43.54
C ALA A 59 -33.84 54.57 -44.57
N ILE A 60 -32.75 53.81 -44.44
CA ILE A 60 -31.61 53.82 -45.34
C ILE A 60 -31.29 52.38 -45.80
N THR A 61 -30.91 52.22 -47.06
CA THR A 61 -30.31 50.98 -47.53
C THR A 61 -28.80 51.07 -47.38
N VAL A 62 -28.19 50.01 -46.88
CA VAL A 62 -26.73 49.84 -46.79
C VAL A 62 -26.33 48.54 -47.47
N HIS A 63 -25.22 48.56 -48.21
CA HIS A 63 -24.59 47.36 -48.74
C HIS A 63 -23.47 46.96 -47.77
N ASN A 64 -23.39 45.69 -47.41
CA ASN A 64 -22.34 45.19 -46.52
C ASN A 64 -21.54 44.11 -47.26
N ASP A 65 -20.23 44.29 -47.36
CA ASP A 65 -19.28 43.29 -47.88
C ASP A 65 -18.43 42.74 -46.73
N TRP A 66 -18.43 41.43 -46.54
CA TRP A 66 -17.58 40.74 -45.57
C TRP A 66 -16.35 40.12 -46.23
N PHE A 67 -15.20 40.31 -45.61
CA PHE A 67 -13.92 39.75 -46.00
C PHE A 67 -13.29 38.99 -44.84
N TYR A 68 -12.46 37.99 -45.15
CA TYR A 68 -11.64 37.29 -44.17
C TYR A 68 -10.22 37.05 -44.69
N LYS A 69 -9.27 36.91 -43.77
CA LYS A 69 -7.93 36.37 -44.06
C LYS A 69 -7.50 35.39 -42.98
N VAL A 70 -6.62 34.48 -43.38
CA VAL A 70 -6.09 33.39 -42.56
C VAL A 70 -4.62 33.68 -42.27
N ASN A 71 -4.22 33.66 -40.99
CA ASN A 71 -2.82 33.73 -40.55
C ASN A 71 -2.00 34.88 -41.19
N GLY A 72 -2.61 36.06 -41.32
CA GLY A 72 -1.96 37.24 -41.92
C GLY A 72 -1.82 37.23 -43.44
N GLY A 73 -2.43 36.25 -44.13
CA GLY A 73 -2.46 36.18 -45.60
C GLY A 73 -3.34 37.26 -46.26
N GLY A 74 -3.57 37.10 -47.57
CA GLY A 74 -4.43 38.02 -48.34
C GLY A 74 -5.90 37.96 -47.94
N TRP A 75 -6.61 39.09 -48.12
CA TRP A 75 -8.06 39.19 -47.94
C TRP A 75 -8.82 38.43 -49.02
N ASN A 76 -9.80 37.65 -48.60
CA ASN A 76 -10.72 36.90 -49.45
C ASN A 76 -12.13 37.46 -49.25
N SER A 77 -12.88 37.65 -50.33
CA SER A 77 -14.31 37.96 -50.27
C SER A 77 -15.08 36.78 -49.68
N TRP A 78 -16.09 37.04 -48.86
CA TRP A 78 -16.83 36.01 -48.13
C TRP A 78 -18.32 35.98 -48.46
N CYS A 79 -19.02 37.10 -48.23
CA CYS A 79 -20.41 37.29 -48.59
C CYS A 79 -20.70 38.80 -48.70
N SER A 80 -21.80 39.13 -49.38
CA SER A 80 -22.29 40.51 -49.51
C SER A 80 -23.81 40.52 -49.36
N GLN A 81 -24.37 41.54 -48.70
CA GLN A 81 -25.82 41.65 -48.46
C GLN A 81 -26.30 43.11 -48.44
N ASP A 82 -27.34 43.41 -49.20
CA ASP A 82 -28.12 44.65 -49.08
C ASP A 82 -29.10 44.57 -47.91
N ASN A 83 -29.10 45.60 -47.07
CA ASN A 83 -29.89 45.63 -45.85
C ASN A 83 -30.58 47.00 -45.64
N THR A 84 -31.82 46.98 -45.18
CA THR A 84 -32.60 48.20 -44.91
C THR A 84 -32.61 48.49 -43.41
N VAL A 85 -31.93 49.56 -43.00
CA VAL A 85 -31.95 50.07 -41.61
C VAL A 85 -33.18 50.99 -41.45
N PRO A 86 -34.01 50.82 -40.40
CA PRO A 86 -35.16 51.69 -40.15
C PRO A 86 -34.74 53.16 -39.90
N ALA A 87 -35.70 54.09 -39.93
CA ALA A 87 -35.41 55.52 -39.70
C ALA A 87 -34.75 55.79 -38.34
N SER A 88 -35.26 55.14 -37.30
CA SER A 88 -34.67 55.09 -35.97
C SER A 88 -34.45 53.64 -35.54
N GLY A 89 -33.28 53.36 -34.98
CA GLY A 89 -32.91 52.06 -34.42
C GLY A 89 -31.66 51.49 -35.05
N SER A 90 -31.45 50.18 -34.87
CA SER A 90 -30.35 49.43 -35.46
C SER A 90 -30.81 48.09 -36.00
N ILE A 91 -30.02 47.54 -36.91
CA ILE A 91 -30.13 46.15 -37.34
C ILE A 91 -28.82 45.43 -37.01
N THR A 92 -28.92 44.12 -36.77
CA THR A 92 -27.77 43.22 -36.71
C THR A 92 -27.80 42.35 -37.96
N VAL A 93 -26.76 42.47 -38.78
CA VAL A 93 -26.60 41.74 -40.05
C VAL A 93 -25.49 40.71 -39.91
N SER A 94 -25.63 39.53 -40.51
CA SER A 94 -24.74 38.39 -40.24
C SER A 94 -24.30 37.65 -41.50
N CYS A 95 -23.00 37.37 -41.55
CA CYS A 95 -22.42 36.37 -42.46
C CYS A 95 -22.31 35.02 -41.73
N GLY A 96 -22.37 33.89 -42.46
CA GLY A 96 -22.37 32.53 -41.92
C GLY A 96 -21.03 32.10 -41.29
N SER A 97 -20.75 30.79 -41.26
CA SER A 97 -19.51 30.23 -40.69
C SER A 97 -18.53 29.75 -41.75
N THR A 98 -17.22 29.82 -41.47
CA THR A 98 -16.21 29.01 -42.20
C THR A 98 -15.65 27.91 -41.29
N GLY A 99 -15.51 26.69 -41.81
CA GLY A 99 -14.97 25.56 -41.05
C GLY A 99 -13.44 25.62 -40.89
N ALA A 100 -12.94 26.64 -40.19
CA ALA A 100 -11.51 26.84 -39.98
C ALA A 100 -10.90 25.83 -38.98
N ALA A 101 -9.62 25.50 -39.18
CA ALA A 101 -8.89 24.53 -38.36
C ALA A 101 -8.38 25.13 -37.03
N ALA A 102 -8.00 24.28 -36.07
CA ALA A 102 -7.44 24.75 -34.79
C ALA A 102 -6.15 25.53 -34.97
N GLY A 103 -5.93 26.56 -34.16
CA GLY A 103 -4.76 27.44 -34.23
C GLY A 103 -4.83 28.48 -35.36
N THR A 104 -5.88 28.48 -36.18
CA THR A 104 -6.06 29.47 -37.25
C THR A 104 -6.41 30.83 -36.66
N ILE A 105 -5.64 31.86 -36.98
CA ILE A 105 -6.00 33.25 -36.72
C ILE A 105 -6.91 33.70 -37.87
N MET A 106 -8.15 34.03 -37.52
CA MET A 106 -9.17 34.52 -38.43
C MET A 106 -9.39 36.02 -38.17
N GLU A 107 -8.99 36.85 -39.12
CA GLU A 107 -9.31 38.27 -39.12
C GLU A 107 -10.43 38.54 -40.13
N PHE A 108 -11.40 39.35 -39.74
CA PHE A 108 -12.55 39.74 -40.54
C PHE A 108 -12.64 41.25 -40.66
N GLN A 109 -13.13 41.68 -41.81
CA GLN A 109 -13.38 43.08 -42.12
C GLN A 109 -14.74 43.17 -42.78
N VAL A 110 -15.52 44.18 -42.40
CA VAL A 110 -16.80 44.51 -43.02
C VAL A 110 -16.69 45.91 -43.61
N ASN A 111 -17.11 46.05 -44.86
CA ASN A 111 -17.22 47.34 -45.53
C ASN A 111 -18.72 47.66 -45.64
N THR A 112 -19.19 48.72 -44.97
CA THR A 112 -20.57 49.21 -45.13
C THR A 112 -20.60 50.39 -46.09
N TRP A 113 -21.40 50.29 -47.16
CA TRP A 113 -21.61 51.35 -48.15
C TRP A 113 -22.96 52.02 -47.96
N LYS A 114 -22.98 53.36 -48.02
CA LYS A 114 -24.20 54.18 -48.11
C LYS A 114 -24.01 55.20 -49.24
N GLY A 115 -24.45 54.83 -50.45
CA GLY A 115 -24.15 55.62 -51.65
C GLY A 115 -22.65 55.55 -51.96
N TRP A 116 -21.94 56.68 -51.81
CA TRP A 116 -20.49 56.75 -52.00
C TRP A 116 -19.69 56.73 -50.68
N ASP A 117 -20.36 56.83 -49.53
CA ASP A 117 -19.71 56.80 -48.23
C ASP A 117 -19.43 55.35 -47.81
N VAL A 118 -18.19 55.06 -47.38
CA VAL A 118 -17.74 53.72 -46.95
C VAL A 118 -17.23 53.79 -45.51
N THR A 119 -17.75 52.92 -44.65
CA THR A 119 -17.22 52.70 -43.29
C THR A 119 -16.62 51.31 -43.18
N TRP A 120 -15.55 51.18 -42.39
CA TRP A 120 -14.76 49.96 -42.26
C TRP A 120 -14.77 49.49 -40.81
N SER A 121 -15.17 48.24 -40.59
CA SER A 121 -15.28 47.61 -39.27
C SER A 121 -14.44 46.33 -39.22
N ASN A 122 -13.48 46.25 -38.29
CA ASN A 122 -12.61 45.07 -38.14
C ASN A 122 -12.97 44.28 -36.88
N THR A 123 -12.95 42.95 -36.97
CA THR A 123 -13.05 42.05 -35.82
C THR A 123 -12.28 40.76 -36.08
N GLY A 124 -11.83 40.05 -35.06
CA GLY A 124 -10.99 38.87 -35.26
C GLY A 124 -10.92 37.97 -34.04
N PHE A 125 -10.62 36.70 -34.28
CA PHE A 125 -10.46 35.69 -33.24
C PHE A 125 -9.48 34.60 -33.67
N THR A 126 -8.94 33.87 -32.70
CA THR A 126 -8.18 32.65 -32.95
C THR A 126 -9.08 31.45 -32.72
N VAL A 127 -9.15 30.53 -33.69
CA VAL A 127 -9.82 29.24 -33.52
C VAL A 127 -9.04 28.45 -32.47
N GLN A 128 -9.61 28.29 -31.28
CA GLN A 128 -8.97 27.53 -30.21
C GLN A 128 -9.06 26.03 -30.50
N SER A 129 -8.08 25.26 -30.04
CA SER A 129 -8.25 23.81 -29.96
C SER A 129 -9.41 23.51 -29.00
N PRO A 130 -10.33 22.60 -29.33
CA PRO A 130 -11.41 22.23 -28.42
C PRO A 130 -10.80 21.62 -27.15
N PRO A 131 -11.32 21.94 -25.95
CA PRO A 131 -10.78 21.41 -24.71
C PRO A 131 -10.96 19.89 -24.68
N VAL A 132 -9.86 19.17 -24.89
CA VAL A 132 -9.82 17.71 -24.71
C VAL A 132 -9.67 17.45 -23.22
N SER A 133 -10.73 16.95 -22.60
CA SER A 133 -10.70 16.48 -21.22
C SER A 133 -10.14 15.06 -21.21
N VAL A 134 -9.16 14.82 -20.35
CA VAL A 134 -8.61 13.49 -20.10
C VAL A 134 -8.76 13.17 -18.63
N SER A 135 -9.17 11.95 -18.31
CA SER A 135 -9.15 11.42 -16.96
C SER A 135 -8.46 10.06 -16.94
N ALA A 136 -7.83 9.73 -15.83
CA ALA A 136 -7.19 8.44 -15.62
C ALA A 136 -7.26 8.06 -14.13
N SER A 137 -7.29 6.77 -13.85
CA SER A 137 -7.29 6.21 -12.50
C SER A 137 -6.66 4.83 -12.50
N LEU A 138 -6.00 4.50 -11.39
CA LEU A 138 -5.30 3.25 -11.15
C LEU A 138 -5.89 2.54 -9.92
N SER A 139 -5.97 1.22 -9.95
CA SER A 139 -6.32 0.40 -8.78
C SER A 139 -5.60 -0.96 -8.83
N PRO A 140 -4.98 -1.44 -7.74
CA PRO A 140 -4.73 -0.72 -6.48
C PRO A 140 -3.69 0.39 -6.63
N THR A 141 -3.52 1.22 -5.60
CA THR A 141 -2.49 2.28 -5.51
C THR A 141 -1.62 2.11 -4.27
N GLY A 142 -0.43 2.73 -4.28
CA GLY A 142 0.53 2.63 -3.17
C GLY A 142 1.49 1.44 -3.32
N ASP A 143 1.84 0.82 -2.21
CA ASP A 143 2.77 -0.32 -2.17
C ASP A 143 2.08 -1.60 -2.66
N ILE A 144 2.69 -2.25 -3.65
CA ILE A 144 2.23 -3.48 -4.28
C ILE A 144 3.38 -4.49 -4.40
N TYR A 145 3.04 -5.75 -4.59
CA TYR A 145 4.02 -6.84 -4.72
C TYR A 145 4.09 -7.35 -6.17
N PRO A 146 5.20 -7.98 -6.61
CA PRO A 146 5.26 -8.68 -7.90
C PRO A 146 4.09 -9.65 -8.07
N GLY A 147 3.46 -9.63 -9.25
CA GLY A 147 2.24 -10.39 -9.56
C GLY A 147 0.93 -9.78 -9.03
N THR A 148 0.94 -8.57 -8.44
CA THR A 148 -0.30 -7.86 -8.09
C THR A 148 -1.05 -7.44 -9.35
N HIS A 149 -2.30 -7.86 -9.48
CA HIS A 149 -3.17 -7.47 -10.58
C HIS A 149 -3.57 -5.99 -10.49
N LEU A 150 -3.35 -5.24 -11.57
CA LEU A 150 -3.61 -3.81 -11.69
C LEU A 150 -4.64 -3.54 -12.78
N VAL A 151 -5.48 -2.55 -12.52
CA VAL A 151 -6.50 -2.04 -13.41
C VAL A 151 -6.26 -0.56 -13.65
N LEU A 152 -6.05 -0.20 -14.91
CA LEU A 152 -6.05 1.17 -15.40
C LEU A 152 -7.38 1.45 -16.09
N THR A 153 -8.02 2.55 -15.74
CA THR A 153 -9.17 3.08 -16.48
C THR A 153 -8.96 4.56 -16.75
N GLY A 154 -9.39 5.03 -17.90
CA GLY A 154 -9.33 6.44 -18.25
C GLY A 154 -10.34 6.79 -19.33
N SER A 155 -10.52 8.08 -19.59
CA SER A 155 -11.40 8.56 -20.65
C SER A 155 -10.81 9.78 -21.32
N VAL A 156 -11.13 9.93 -22.61
CA VAL A 156 -10.81 11.11 -23.42
C VAL A 156 -12.09 11.61 -24.05
N SER A 157 -12.37 12.91 -23.88
CA SER A 157 -13.54 13.56 -24.46
C SER A 157 -13.21 14.98 -24.95
N GLY A 158 -13.53 15.25 -26.22
CA GLY A 158 -13.41 16.57 -26.84
C GLY A 158 -14.27 16.67 -28.10
N SER A 159 -14.84 17.84 -28.38
CA SER A 159 -15.64 18.04 -29.60
C SER A 159 -14.76 17.86 -30.84
N GLY A 160 -15.18 16.99 -31.78
CA GLY A 160 -14.42 16.70 -33.00
C GLY A 160 -13.08 15.98 -32.80
N TYR A 161 -12.77 15.50 -31.59
CA TYR A 161 -11.49 14.84 -31.32
C TYR A 161 -11.40 13.46 -31.98
N ALA A 162 -10.42 13.32 -32.89
CA ALA A 162 -10.09 12.09 -33.60
C ALA A 162 -8.61 11.65 -33.41
N GLY A 163 -7.89 12.30 -32.48
CA GLY A 163 -6.48 12.03 -32.21
C GLY A 163 -6.24 10.65 -31.58
N THR A 164 -5.03 10.12 -31.74
CA THR A 164 -4.62 8.87 -31.10
C THR A 164 -4.27 9.09 -29.64
N ASN A 165 -4.79 8.27 -28.74
CA ASN A 165 -4.51 8.34 -27.30
C ASN A 165 -3.28 7.49 -26.96
N GLN A 166 -2.61 7.75 -25.84
CA GLN A 166 -1.46 6.99 -25.35
C GLN A 166 -1.57 6.77 -23.84
N TRP A 167 -1.48 5.53 -23.39
CA TRP A 167 -1.09 5.23 -22.03
C TRP A 167 0.38 5.57 -21.84
N THR A 168 0.72 6.13 -20.68
CA THR A 168 2.09 6.47 -20.31
C THR A 168 2.58 5.63 -19.13
N LEU A 169 3.87 5.34 -19.15
CA LEU A 169 4.61 4.67 -18.08
C LEU A 169 5.87 5.49 -17.80
N ASN A 170 6.07 5.89 -16.55
CA ASN A 170 7.16 6.77 -16.12
C ASN A 170 7.22 8.06 -16.96
N ASN A 171 6.04 8.62 -17.25
CA ASN A 171 5.80 9.80 -18.08
C ASN A 171 6.22 9.68 -19.56
N ASN A 172 6.61 8.49 -20.03
CA ASN A 172 6.88 8.21 -21.44
C ASN A 172 5.68 7.53 -22.09
N ASN A 173 5.48 7.75 -23.40
CA ASN A 173 4.49 6.98 -24.18
C ASN A 173 4.80 5.48 -24.11
N TRP A 174 3.80 4.68 -23.75
CA TRP A 174 3.93 3.24 -23.58
C TRP A 174 3.21 2.46 -24.69
N PHE A 175 1.89 2.65 -24.83
CA PHE A 175 1.10 2.08 -25.92
C PHE A 175 -0.20 2.85 -26.13
N SER A 176 -0.79 2.73 -27.33
CA SER A 176 -2.08 3.34 -27.64
C SER A 176 -3.25 2.42 -27.27
N PRO A 177 -4.26 2.89 -26.51
CA PRO A 177 -5.52 2.19 -26.33
C PRO A 177 -6.54 2.45 -27.46
N GLY A 178 -6.20 3.24 -28.47
CA GLY A 178 -7.08 3.61 -29.57
C GLY A 178 -7.11 5.12 -29.86
N SER A 179 -7.95 5.53 -30.81
CA SER A 179 -8.12 6.91 -31.26
C SER A 179 -9.53 7.45 -30.99
N GLY A 180 -9.63 8.79 -30.94
CA GLY A 180 -10.87 9.51 -30.71
C GLY A 180 -11.35 9.48 -29.26
N ASN A 181 -12.60 9.92 -29.08
CA ASN A 181 -13.27 9.94 -27.79
C ASN A 181 -13.63 8.53 -27.31
N GLY A 182 -13.55 8.29 -26.00
CA GLY A 182 -13.98 7.02 -25.42
C GLY A 182 -13.52 6.83 -23.98
N SER A 183 -13.93 5.70 -23.41
CA SER A 183 -13.40 5.17 -22.16
C SER A 183 -12.51 3.96 -22.47
N PHE A 184 -11.34 3.92 -21.85
CA PHE A 184 -10.30 2.92 -22.08
C PHE A 184 -10.03 2.18 -20.78
N ARG A 185 -9.80 0.87 -20.88
CA ARG A 185 -9.43 0.00 -19.76
C ARG A 185 -8.25 -0.87 -20.16
N TYR A 186 -7.32 -1.06 -19.24
CA TYR A 186 -6.20 -1.98 -19.38
C TYR A 186 -5.96 -2.72 -18.07
N GLU A 187 -5.64 -4.01 -18.16
CA GLU A 187 -5.42 -4.90 -17.03
C GLU A 187 -4.06 -5.58 -17.19
N TRP A 188 -3.26 -5.60 -16.13
CA TRP A 188 -1.88 -6.09 -16.16
C TRP A 188 -1.39 -6.50 -14.76
N ASP A 189 -0.58 -7.55 -14.68
CA ASP A 189 0.02 -8.02 -13.43
C ASP A 189 1.43 -7.42 -13.25
N ALA A 190 1.70 -6.85 -12.07
CA ALA A 190 2.96 -6.20 -11.76
C ALA A 190 4.19 -7.09 -12.03
N GLY A 191 5.18 -6.56 -12.76
CA GLY A 191 6.44 -7.26 -13.01
C GLY A 191 7.29 -7.47 -11.74
N THR A 192 8.39 -8.20 -11.89
CA THR A 192 9.35 -8.46 -10.80
C THR A 192 10.34 -7.31 -10.54
N ALA A 193 10.36 -6.30 -11.41
CA ALA A 193 11.24 -5.13 -11.28
C ALA A 193 10.70 -4.18 -10.19
N LEU A 194 11.44 -4.07 -9.10
CA LEU A 194 11.10 -3.19 -7.97
C LEU A 194 11.29 -1.71 -8.32
N GLY A 195 10.47 -0.84 -7.73
CA GLY A 195 10.60 0.62 -7.86
C GLY A 195 9.28 1.36 -7.99
N THR A 196 9.38 2.68 -8.15
CA THR A 196 8.26 3.57 -8.44
C THR A 196 7.87 3.48 -9.91
N TYR A 197 6.57 3.35 -10.17
CA TYR A 197 6.01 3.53 -11.51
C TYR A 197 4.93 4.62 -11.49
N SER A 198 5.03 5.62 -12.37
CA SER A 198 3.94 6.57 -12.64
C SER A 198 3.18 6.12 -13.89
N LEU A 199 1.85 6.17 -13.83
CA LEU A 199 0.99 5.82 -14.96
C LEU A 199 0.00 6.95 -15.24
N GLY A 200 -0.39 7.11 -16.50
CA GLY A 200 -1.33 8.15 -16.92
C GLY A 200 -1.83 7.94 -18.35
N LEU A 201 -2.79 8.75 -18.76
CA LEU A 201 -3.36 8.74 -20.11
C LEU A 201 -3.16 10.12 -20.74
N CYS A 202 -2.74 10.15 -22.00
CA CYS A 202 -2.56 11.37 -22.79
C CYS A 202 -3.34 11.32 -24.11
N ALA A 203 -3.83 12.47 -24.55
CA ALA A 203 -4.38 12.67 -25.89
C ALA A 203 -3.26 12.97 -26.92
N ASN A 204 -3.60 12.93 -28.22
CA ASN A 204 -2.75 13.31 -29.34
C ASN A 204 -1.29 12.78 -29.27
N ASN A 205 -1.11 11.46 -29.20
CA ASN A 205 0.20 10.81 -29.15
C ASN A 205 1.13 11.27 -28.00
N GLY A 206 0.58 11.83 -26.92
CA GLY A 206 1.37 12.37 -25.80
C GLY A 206 1.61 13.88 -25.88
N ASP A 207 1.36 14.51 -27.03
CA ASP A 207 1.49 15.96 -27.24
C ASP A 207 0.26 16.75 -26.75
N GLY A 208 -0.83 16.04 -26.43
CA GLY A 208 -2.07 16.61 -25.90
C GLY A 208 -2.12 16.70 -24.37
N PRO A 209 -3.26 17.12 -23.80
CA PRO A 209 -3.47 17.06 -22.35
C PRO A 209 -3.32 15.63 -21.83
N CYS A 210 -2.77 15.52 -20.62
CA CYS A 210 -2.52 14.26 -19.91
C CYS A 210 -3.18 14.27 -18.53
N ALA A 211 -3.66 13.12 -18.09
CA ALA A 211 -4.12 12.86 -16.73
C ALA A 211 -3.26 11.78 -16.07
N SER A 212 -2.81 12.03 -14.85
CA SER A 212 -2.15 11.01 -14.02
C SER A 212 -3.18 10.01 -13.50
N ALA A 213 -2.94 8.72 -13.69
CA ALA A 213 -3.72 7.64 -13.09
C ALA A 213 -3.32 7.41 -11.63
N GLY A 214 -2.09 7.79 -11.26
CA GLY A 214 -1.49 7.60 -9.95
C GLY A 214 -0.07 7.04 -10.04
N THR A 215 0.45 6.61 -8.89
CA THR A 215 1.72 5.87 -8.79
C THR A 215 1.54 4.60 -7.99
N VAL A 216 2.39 3.61 -8.29
CA VAL A 216 2.55 2.38 -7.50
C VAL A 216 4.02 2.15 -7.19
N GLN A 217 4.28 1.54 -6.04
CA GLN A 217 5.60 1.12 -5.60
C GLN A 217 5.65 -0.40 -5.62
N VAL A 218 6.36 -0.99 -6.58
CA VAL A 218 6.61 -2.43 -6.56
C VAL A 218 7.70 -2.68 -5.52
N VAL A 219 7.32 -3.26 -4.39
CA VAL A 219 8.20 -3.58 -3.26
C VAL A 219 8.25 -5.09 -3.03
N ASN A 220 9.28 -5.56 -2.34
CA ASN A 220 9.31 -6.95 -1.90
C ASN A 220 8.20 -7.17 -0.85
N PRO A 221 7.52 -8.33 -0.84
CA PRO A 221 6.64 -8.68 0.26
C PRO A 221 7.41 -8.66 1.59
N PRO A 222 6.82 -8.13 2.68
CA PRO A 222 7.48 -8.11 3.97
C PRO A 222 7.82 -9.55 4.39
N PRO A 223 9.05 -9.80 4.91
CA PRO A 223 9.43 -11.12 5.39
C PRO A 223 8.41 -11.65 6.41
N PRO A 224 8.06 -12.95 6.39
CA PRO A 224 7.15 -13.53 7.37
C PRO A 224 7.64 -13.21 8.79
N ALA A 225 6.76 -12.64 9.62
CA ALA A 225 7.10 -12.33 11.00
C ALA A 225 7.57 -13.62 11.70
N THR A 226 8.69 -13.52 12.42
CA THR A 226 9.23 -14.61 13.23
C THR A 226 9.31 -14.18 14.68
N TYR A 227 9.14 -15.13 15.59
CA TYR A 227 9.17 -14.92 17.03
C TYR A 227 10.14 -15.89 17.70
N SER A 228 10.85 -15.41 18.71
CA SER A 228 11.81 -16.22 19.47
C SER A 228 11.13 -17.05 20.56
N LEU A 229 11.58 -18.28 20.74
CA LEU A 229 11.19 -19.13 21.88
C LEU A 229 12.40 -19.35 22.79
N SER A 230 12.40 -18.72 23.96
CA SER A 230 13.40 -18.93 25.00
C SER A 230 13.00 -20.11 25.88
N ILE A 231 13.92 -21.04 26.10
CA ILE A 231 13.68 -22.23 26.94
C ILE A 231 14.75 -22.30 28.03
N SER A 232 14.31 -22.28 29.28
CA SER A 232 15.12 -22.48 30.47
C SER A 232 14.80 -23.82 31.12
N THR A 233 15.79 -24.44 31.77
CA THR A 233 15.63 -25.65 32.57
C THR A 233 16.06 -25.39 34.00
N SER A 234 15.24 -25.79 34.97
CA SER A 234 15.57 -25.82 36.39
C SER A 234 15.72 -27.26 36.83
N GLY A 235 16.85 -27.63 37.42
CA GLY A 235 17.22 -29.04 37.67
C GLY A 235 17.87 -29.70 36.45
N SER A 236 17.69 -31.02 36.28
CA SER A 236 18.31 -31.78 35.18
C SER A 236 17.28 -32.54 34.33
N GLY A 237 17.30 -32.25 33.04
CA GLY A 237 16.48 -32.88 32.00
C GLY A 237 16.66 -32.17 30.66
N SER A 238 15.92 -32.64 29.64
CA SER A 238 15.91 -32.09 28.29
C SER A 238 14.50 -31.66 27.89
N VAL A 239 14.42 -30.63 27.04
CA VAL A 239 13.16 -30.15 26.44
C VAL A 239 13.20 -30.37 24.94
N PHE A 240 12.08 -30.85 24.39
CA PHE A 240 11.89 -31.09 22.97
C PHE A 240 10.69 -30.30 22.45
N CYS A 241 10.79 -29.81 21.22
CA CYS A 241 9.75 -29.10 20.49
C CYS A 241 9.28 -29.98 19.34
N ASN A 242 8.00 -30.34 19.29
CA ASN A 242 7.42 -31.22 18.28
C ASN A 242 8.21 -32.54 18.09
N GLY A 243 8.82 -33.05 19.18
CA GLY A 243 9.61 -34.29 19.19
C GLY A 243 11.10 -34.13 18.81
N SER A 244 11.59 -32.92 18.55
CA SER A 244 12.98 -32.65 18.17
C SER A 244 13.62 -31.53 19.00
N SER A 245 14.88 -31.18 18.72
CA SER A 245 15.55 -30.02 19.34
C SER A 245 14.84 -28.72 18.95
N CYS A 246 14.56 -27.87 19.94
CA CYS A 246 13.89 -26.60 19.73
C CYS A 246 14.72 -25.62 18.88
N ALA A 247 14.08 -25.01 17.88
CA ALA A 247 14.63 -23.89 17.13
C ALA A 247 14.61 -22.60 17.96
N SER A 248 15.52 -21.66 17.65
CA SER A 248 15.59 -20.35 18.29
C SER A 248 14.48 -19.39 17.86
N SER A 249 13.96 -19.56 16.65
CA SER A 249 12.86 -18.75 16.08
C SER A 249 11.88 -19.61 15.28
N TYR A 250 10.62 -19.18 15.27
CA TYR A 250 9.51 -19.82 14.55
C TYR A 250 8.73 -18.77 13.76
N GLN A 251 8.10 -19.16 12.66
CA GLN A 251 7.19 -18.29 11.91
C GLN A 251 5.93 -17.99 12.72
N SER A 252 5.36 -16.79 12.54
CA SER A 252 4.09 -16.38 13.15
C SER A 252 2.99 -17.41 12.88
N GLY A 253 2.26 -17.79 13.93
CA GLY A 253 1.20 -18.80 13.89
C GLY A 253 1.67 -20.25 13.97
N THR A 254 2.99 -20.53 13.99
CA THR A 254 3.49 -21.90 14.17
C THR A 254 3.04 -22.48 15.52
N SER A 255 2.48 -23.69 15.51
CA SER A 255 2.17 -24.44 16.72
C SER A 255 3.36 -25.29 17.16
N VAL A 256 3.80 -25.09 18.40
CA VAL A 256 4.96 -25.76 19.02
C VAL A 256 4.48 -26.51 20.26
N THR A 257 4.55 -27.85 20.22
CA THR A 257 4.26 -28.71 21.37
C THR A 257 5.55 -29.05 22.09
N LEU A 258 5.67 -28.56 23.32
CA LEU A 258 6.77 -28.84 24.23
C LEU A 258 6.53 -30.15 24.98
N SER A 259 7.59 -30.96 25.05
CA SER A 259 7.68 -32.12 25.94
C SER A 259 9.00 -32.09 26.73
N ALA A 260 8.96 -32.63 27.94
CA ALA A 260 10.10 -32.67 28.85
C ALA A 260 10.51 -34.12 29.14
N SER A 261 11.81 -34.40 29.11
CA SER A 261 12.38 -35.69 29.46
C SER A 261 13.33 -35.52 30.65
N PRO A 262 13.00 -36.02 31.85
CA PRO A 262 13.85 -35.86 33.02
C PRO A 262 15.13 -36.69 32.91
N SER A 263 16.23 -36.17 33.44
CA SER A 263 17.47 -36.94 33.63
C SER A 263 17.28 -38.04 34.69
N SER A 264 18.16 -39.05 34.67
CA SER A 264 18.20 -40.06 35.73
C SER A 264 18.34 -39.41 37.12
N GLY A 265 17.51 -39.83 38.07
CA GLY A 265 17.43 -39.24 39.41
C GLY A 265 16.57 -37.97 39.53
N TYR A 266 15.88 -37.55 38.47
CA TYR A 266 14.95 -36.42 38.47
C TYR A 266 13.55 -36.84 38.01
N ILE A 267 12.54 -36.04 38.37
CA ILE A 267 11.18 -36.08 37.81
C ILE A 267 10.83 -34.71 37.23
N PHE A 268 10.06 -34.69 36.14
CA PHE A 268 9.50 -33.44 35.63
C PHE A 268 8.40 -32.94 36.58
N SER A 269 8.54 -31.72 37.09
CA SER A 269 7.61 -31.11 38.06
C SER A 269 6.66 -30.08 37.43
N GLY A 270 6.91 -29.66 36.19
CA GLY A 270 5.98 -28.84 35.41
C GLY A 270 6.63 -27.70 34.63
N TRP A 271 5.80 -27.05 33.81
CA TRP A 271 6.15 -25.85 33.04
C TRP A 271 5.76 -24.56 33.78
N SER A 272 6.48 -23.48 33.50
CA SER A 272 6.11 -22.11 33.86
C SER A 272 6.53 -21.10 32.79
N GLY A 273 6.04 -19.86 32.86
CA GLY A 273 6.21 -18.82 31.84
C GLY A 273 5.00 -18.72 30.92
N ASP A 274 5.20 -18.66 29.61
CA ASP A 274 4.14 -18.71 28.58
C ASP A 274 3.40 -20.06 28.50
N CYS A 275 3.76 -21.02 29.36
CA CYS A 275 3.29 -22.39 29.38
C CYS A 275 3.09 -22.84 30.84
N SER A 276 2.14 -23.76 31.09
CA SER A 276 1.86 -24.27 32.44
C SER A 276 1.41 -25.73 32.44
N GLY A 277 1.39 -26.35 33.63
CA GLY A 277 0.98 -27.73 33.84
C GLY A 277 2.11 -28.75 33.81
N THR A 278 1.78 -30.04 33.98
CA THR A 278 2.74 -31.15 34.16
C THR A 278 2.79 -32.14 32.98
N GLY A 279 1.95 -31.94 31.96
CA GLY A 279 1.95 -32.74 30.72
C GLY A 279 2.70 -32.07 29.57
N SER A 280 2.43 -32.51 28.33
CA SER A 280 2.84 -31.78 27.12
C SER A 280 2.14 -30.41 27.04
N CYS A 281 2.79 -29.42 26.43
CA CYS A 281 2.27 -28.05 26.37
C CYS A 281 2.35 -27.47 24.96
N SER A 282 1.21 -27.10 24.38
CA SER A 282 1.14 -26.54 23.03
C SER A 282 1.07 -25.01 23.04
N LEU A 283 1.90 -24.38 22.22
CA LEU A 283 2.07 -22.93 22.13
C LEU A 283 1.94 -22.46 20.68
N THR A 284 1.09 -21.48 20.43
CA THR A 284 1.05 -20.79 19.13
C THR A 284 1.99 -19.60 19.16
N MET A 285 2.98 -19.56 18.27
CA MET A 285 3.98 -18.49 18.19
C MET A 285 3.38 -17.23 17.57
N ASN A 286 2.68 -16.43 18.38
CA ASN A 286 2.08 -15.13 18.03
C ASN A 286 2.80 -13.93 18.68
N SER A 287 3.83 -14.21 19.47
CA SER A 287 4.67 -13.27 20.20
C SER A 287 6.01 -13.96 20.48
N ASN A 288 7.03 -13.22 20.90
CA ASN A 288 8.15 -13.84 21.60
C ASN A 288 7.63 -14.55 22.85
N LYS A 289 8.19 -15.71 23.18
CA LYS A 289 7.78 -16.55 24.32
C LYS A 289 8.97 -17.03 25.14
N SER A 290 8.74 -17.25 26.43
CA SER A 290 9.71 -17.77 27.38
C SER A 290 9.06 -18.85 28.25
N VAL A 291 9.68 -20.03 28.29
CA VAL A 291 9.18 -21.19 29.04
C VAL A 291 10.28 -21.81 29.88
N THR A 292 9.98 -22.11 31.15
CA THR A 292 10.87 -22.88 32.02
C THR A 292 10.31 -24.29 32.24
N ALA A 293 11.12 -25.31 31.96
CA ALA A 293 10.88 -26.68 32.41
C ALA A 293 11.51 -26.90 33.78
N SER A 294 10.71 -27.34 34.76
CA SER A 294 11.21 -27.65 36.11
C SER A 294 11.36 -29.16 36.31
N PHE A 295 12.49 -29.57 36.86
CA PHE A 295 12.85 -30.95 37.17
C PHE A 295 13.29 -31.05 38.63
N ALA A 296 12.53 -31.78 39.45
CA ALA A 296 12.85 -32.00 40.86
C ALA A 296 13.69 -33.27 41.03
N ALA A 297 14.72 -33.23 41.88
CA ALA A 297 15.51 -34.41 42.22
C ALA A 297 14.68 -35.41 43.03
N ILE A 298 14.80 -36.70 42.72
CA ILE A 298 14.17 -37.80 43.46
C ILE A 298 14.98 -38.03 44.74
N PRO A 299 14.38 -37.89 45.95
CA PRO A 299 15.10 -38.11 47.19
C PRO A 299 15.46 -39.59 47.36
N THR A 300 16.75 -39.89 47.47
CA THR A 300 17.26 -41.23 47.77
C THR A 300 17.37 -41.44 49.28
N TYR A 301 16.59 -42.36 49.83
CA TYR A 301 16.67 -42.76 51.24
C TYR A 301 17.54 -44.02 51.38
N MET A 302 18.62 -43.91 52.15
CA MET A 302 19.47 -45.06 52.49
C MET A 302 19.02 -45.65 53.82
N LEU A 303 18.49 -46.88 53.79
CA LEU A 303 18.09 -47.60 55.00
C LEU A 303 19.33 -48.15 55.72
N VAL A 304 19.77 -47.47 56.79
CA VAL A 304 20.86 -47.95 57.66
C VAL A 304 20.26 -48.82 58.76
N THR A 305 20.51 -50.12 58.70
CA THR A 305 20.16 -51.08 59.76
C THR A 305 21.42 -51.47 60.55
N SER A 306 21.45 -51.16 61.84
CA SER A 306 22.54 -51.58 62.73
C SER A 306 22.29 -52.99 63.27
N VAL A 307 23.02 -53.97 62.74
CA VAL A 307 23.06 -55.32 63.34
C VAL A 307 24.02 -55.30 64.53
N GLY A 308 23.49 -55.15 65.74
CA GLY A 308 24.29 -55.16 66.97
C GLY A 308 24.76 -56.57 67.33
N ASN A 309 26.02 -56.89 67.06
CA ASN A 309 26.80 -58.08 67.49
C ASN A 309 26.16 -59.49 67.34
N GLY A 310 24.99 -59.61 66.70
CA GLY A 310 24.39 -60.87 66.28
C GLY A 310 24.53 -61.07 64.78
N SER A 311 24.84 -62.29 64.34
CA SER A 311 24.89 -62.66 62.93
C SER A 311 23.48 -62.70 62.32
N GLY A 312 23.01 -61.58 61.78
CA GLY A 312 21.79 -61.48 60.99
C GLY A 312 22.11 -61.36 59.49
N SER A 313 21.51 -62.20 58.65
CA SER A 313 21.57 -62.06 57.20
C SER A 313 20.40 -61.20 56.70
N LEU A 314 20.69 -60.10 56.02
CA LEU A 314 19.70 -59.27 55.36
C LEU A 314 19.70 -59.57 53.86
N SER A 315 18.72 -60.35 53.41
CA SER A 315 18.41 -60.51 51.98
C SER A 315 17.31 -59.54 51.59
N GLY A 316 17.70 -58.37 51.08
CA GLY A 316 16.79 -57.37 50.53
C GLY A 316 17.03 -57.21 49.05
N ALA A 317 16.16 -57.77 48.20
CA ALA A 317 16.15 -57.44 46.78
C ALA A 317 15.74 -55.96 46.63
N GLY A 318 16.66 -55.12 46.14
CA GLY A 318 16.47 -53.68 45.99
C GLY A 318 15.51 -53.32 44.86
N SER A 319 14.21 -53.58 45.04
CA SER A 319 13.18 -53.33 44.02
C SER A 319 11.77 -53.16 44.60
N SER A 320 11.50 -52.07 45.32
CA SER A 320 10.12 -51.58 45.52
C SER A 320 10.07 -50.09 45.86
N LEU A 321 9.43 -49.29 44.99
CA LEU A 321 9.27 -47.83 45.13
C LEU A 321 8.01 -47.45 45.94
N ARG A 322 7.78 -48.09 47.09
CA ARG A 322 6.69 -47.73 48.02
C ARG A 322 7.17 -47.76 49.47
N PRO A 323 6.87 -46.73 50.29
CA PRO A 323 7.21 -46.75 51.70
C PRO A 323 6.36 -47.79 52.43
N GLN A 324 7.01 -48.85 52.92
CA GLN A 324 6.45 -49.86 53.80
C GLN A 324 7.17 -49.76 55.15
N VAL A 325 6.44 -49.44 56.21
CA VAL A 325 6.99 -49.38 57.57
C VAL A 325 7.03 -50.78 58.14
N PHE A 326 8.21 -51.42 58.15
CA PHE A 326 8.42 -52.71 58.81
C PHE A 326 8.77 -52.50 60.29
N LEU A 327 7.90 -52.98 61.17
CA LEU A 327 8.18 -53.12 62.61
C LEU A 327 9.02 -54.37 62.84
N ILE A 328 10.28 -54.20 63.26
CA ILE A 328 11.16 -55.30 63.66
C ILE A 328 11.17 -55.41 65.19
N GLN A 329 10.73 -56.54 65.72
CA GLN A 329 10.87 -56.88 67.14
C GLN A 329 12.25 -57.53 67.38
N LEU A 330 13.03 -57.01 68.33
CA LEU A 330 14.35 -57.54 68.70
C LEU A 330 14.30 -58.14 70.11
N THR A 331 14.45 -59.46 70.21
CA THR A 331 14.67 -60.18 71.47
C THR A 331 16.16 -60.30 71.78
N ALA A 332 16.66 -59.45 72.69
CA ALA A 332 18.03 -59.55 73.21
C ALA A 332 18.11 -60.60 74.33
N SER A 333 19.08 -61.52 74.26
CA SER A 333 19.14 -62.71 75.15
C SER A 333 20.23 -62.71 76.22
N ARG A 334 21.12 -61.69 76.29
CA ARG A 334 22.01 -61.41 77.45
C ARG A 334 22.64 -60.00 77.39
N SER A 335 23.10 -59.56 78.56
CA SER A 335 23.56 -58.20 78.88
C SER A 335 24.77 -57.73 78.07
N ILE A 336 24.76 -56.47 77.65
CA ILE A 336 25.88 -55.81 76.96
C ILE A 336 26.59 -54.86 77.94
N THR A 337 27.91 -54.99 78.07
CA THR A 337 28.76 -54.02 78.77
C THR A 337 29.42 -53.07 77.76
N THR A 338 29.41 -51.77 78.05
CA THR A 338 29.72 -50.70 77.09
C THR A 338 31.21 -50.62 76.73
N ALA A 339 31.51 -50.48 75.43
CA ALA A 339 32.79 -49.96 74.94
C ALA A 339 32.54 -49.05 73.72
N ALA A 340 32.67 -47.74 73.92
CA ALA A 340 32.48 -46.76 72.85
C ALA A 340 33.66 -46.79 71.86
N HIS A 341 33.35 -46.69 70.56
CA HIS A 341 34.34 -46.37 69.52
C HIS A 341 33.83 -45.22 68.67
N THR A 342 34.57 -44.11 68.68
CA THR A 342 34.30 -42.93 67.86
C THR A 342 34.71 -43.22 66.41
N LEU A 343 33.76 -43.18 65.47
CA LEU A 343 34.06 -43.40 64.06
C LEU A 343 34.45 -42.08 63.39
N LEU A 344 35.71 -41.98 62.93
CA LEU A 344 36.19 -40.82 62.17
C LEU A 344 35.57 -40.82 60.76
N GLY A 345 35.16 -39.65 60.28
CA GLY A 345 34.46 -39.52 59.01
C GLY A 345 35.35 -39.70 57.79
N HIS A 346 34.92 -40.54 56.85
CA HIS A 346 35.39 -40.53 55.46
C HIS A 346 34.20 -40.48 54.51
N GLN A 347 34.10 -39.41 53.73
CA GLN A 347 33.25 -39.34 52.54
C GLN A 347 33.86 -40.23 51.44
N LEU A 348 33.04 -41.07 50.81
CA LEU A 348 33.45 -41.88 49.66
C LEU A 348 32.58 -41.57 48.45
N THR A 349 33.23 -41.07 47.39
CA THR A 349 32.63 -40.75 46.11
C THR A 349 32.78 -41.94 45.14
N ARG A 350 31.64 -42.35 44.54
CA ARG A 350 31.42 -43.45 43.57
C ARG A 350 31.02 -44.83 44.15
N PRO A 351 30.09 -45.55 43.49
CA PRO A 351 29.71 -46.91 43.86
C PRO A 351 30.72 -47.93 43.32
N GLY A 352 31.42 -48.60 44.23
CA GLY A 352 32.26 -49.76 43.95
C GLY A 352 32.26 -50.69 45.17
N ALA A 353 32.21 -52.00 44.97
CA ALA A 353 32.11 -52.95 46.07
C ALA A 353 33.36 -52.94 46.96
N VAL A 354 33.21 -52.49 48.22
CA VAL A 354 34.31 -52.47 49.19
C VAL A 354 34.40 -53.82 49.90
N SER A 355 35.46 -54.58 49.62
CA SER A 355 35.78 -55.80 50.38
C SER A 355 36.63 -55.46 51.60
N VAL A 356 36.01 -55.40 52.78
CA VAL A 356 36.70 -55.14 54.05
C VAL A 356 37.29 -56.44 54.60
N ARG A 357 38.62 -56.57 54.62
CA ARG A 357 39.30 -57.62 55.40
C ARG A 357 39.47 -57.16 56.85
N LEU A 358 38.88 -57.90 57.79
CA LEU A 358 39.14 -57.72 59.22
C LEU A 358 40.55 -58.21 59.59
N PRO A 359 41.28 -57.53 60.50
CA PRO A 359 42.56 -58.02 61.01
C PRO A 359 42.34 -59.28 61.86
N ARG A 360 43.28 -60.24 61.77
CA ARG A 360 43.25 -61.47 62.57
C ARG A 360 43.64 -61.18 64.03
N CYS A 361 42.77 -61.50 64.98
CA CYS A 361 43.13 -61.51 66.39
C CYS A 361 44.22 -62.56 66.68
N PRO A 362 45.22 -62.29 67.54
CA PRO A 362 46.20 -63.29 67.94
C PRO A 362 45.56 -64.30 68.92
N VAL A 363 45.61 -65.59 68.59
CA VAL A 363 45.21 -66.67 69.51
C VAL A 363 46.41 -67.10 70.33
N THR A 364 46.45 -66.77 71.62
CA THR A 364 47.48 -67.27 72.55
C THR A 364 47.22 -68.73 72.92
N ARG A 365 48.11 -69.60 72.46
CA ARG A 365 48.03 -71.06 72.64
C ARG A 365 48.51 -71.46 74.04
N ARG A 366 47.63 -71.96 74.92
CA ARG A 366 48.04 -72.78 76.07
C ARG A 366 47.93 -74.26 75.71
N GLN A 367 48.98 -75.03 75.97
CA GLN A 367 48.97 -76.49 75.82
C GLN A 367 48.30 -77.15 77.04
N ALA A 368 47.47 -78.17 76.77
CA ALA A 368 47.14 -79.24 77.69
C ALA A 368 47.00 -80.54 76.87
N SER A 369 47.34 -81.68 77.47
CA SER A 369 47.63 -82.95 76.79
C SER A 369 46.39 -83.80 76.43
N ARG A 370 46.51 -84.56 75.33
CA ARG A 370 45.63 -85.67 74.90
C ARG A 370 45.80 -86.88 75.85
N PRO A 371 44.83 -87.80 76.01
CA PRO A 371 44.51 -88.87 75.02
C PRO A 371 42.96 -89.14 74.92
N GLN A 372 42.36 -90.05 74.15
CA GLN A 372 42.76 -90.94 73.06
C GLN A 372 41.57 -91.23 72.11
N THR A 373 41.89 -91.82 70.97
CA THR A 373 41.08 -92.40 69.86
C THR A 373 39.73 -93.10 70.13
N ALA A 374 38.76 -92.91 69.22
CA ALA A 374 38.04 -93.99 68.52
C ALA A 374 37.32 -93.46 67.24
N GLU A 375 37.34 -94.25 66.16
CA GLU A 375 36.72 -94.05 64.82
C GLU A 375 36.42 -95.45 64.23
N PRO A 376 35.72 -95.61 63.09
CA PRO A 376 34.79 -94.70 62.40
C PRO A 376 33.34 -95.29 62.51
N PRO A 377 32.65 -95.95 61.54
CA PRO A 377 32.80 -96.12 60.09
C PRO A 377 31.75 -95.32 59.24
N THR A 378 31.77 -95.55 57.93
CA THR A 378 31.04 -94.90 56.83
C THR A 378 29.80 -95.66 56.30
N GLY A 379 28.86 -94.92 55.68
CA GLY A 379 27.89 -95.40 54.68
C GLY A 379 27.09 -94.18 54.15
N ALA A 380 27.26 -93.73 52.90
CA ALA A 380 26.83 -94.32 51.62
C ALA A 380 25.34 -94.05 51.31
N ALA A 381 25.10 -93.54 50.09
CA ALA A 381 23.87 -92.97 49.55
C ALA A 381 22.59 -93.81 49.66
N ILE A 382 21.41 -93.14 49.67
CA ILE A 382 20.55 -92.98 48.48
C ILE A 382 20.06 -91.52 48.44
#